data_AF-A0A177N1Q0-F1
#
_entry.id   AF-A0A177N1Q0-F1
#
_cell.length_a   1.000
_cell.length_b   1.000
_cell.length_c   1.000
_cell.angle_alpha   90.00
_cell.angle_beta   90.00
_cell.angle_gamma   90.00
#
_symmetry.space_group_name_H-M   'P 1'
#
loop_
_entity.id
_entity.type
_entity.pdbx_description
1 polymer ?
#
loop_
_entity_poly.entity_id
_entity_poly.type
_entity_poly.pdbx_seq_one_letter_code
_entity_poly.pdbx_strand_id
1 'polypeptide(L)' 'MLFVSLGTQWRIGGMGDVIGLDYTAVDAVFRIRRIKNRASLFDGLQVMEEAALAAFREAKPK' A
#
# COMPACT_ATOMS: atom_id res chain seq x y z
N MET A 1 2.05 7.63 -10.79
CA MET A 1 0.89 7.00 -10.10
C MET A 1 1.13 6.97 -8.59
N LEU A 2 0.09 7.19 -7.77
CA LEU A 2 0.17 7.24 -6.31
C LEU A 2 0.64 5.91 -5.71
N PHE A 3 -0.04 4.81 -6.04
CA PHE A 3 0.26 3.46 -5.52
C PHE A 3 1.71 3.04 -5.77
N VAL A 4 2.22 3.25 -6.98
CA VAL A 4 3.62 2.94 -7.34
C VAL A 4 4.63 3.70 -6.47
N SER A 5 4.27 4.89 -5.98
CA SER A 5 5.16 5.68 -5.09
C SER A 5 5.28 5.07 -3.69
N LEU A 6 4.39 4.14 -3.33
CA LEU A 6 4.34 3.45 -2.04
C LEU A 6 4.96 2.05 -2.13
N GLY A 7 5.60 1.69 -3.24
CA GLY A 7 6.06 0.32 -3.52
C GLY A 7 7.05 -0.26 -2.51
N THR A 8 7.70 0.57 -1.69
CA THR A 8 8.60 0.15 -0.60
C THR A 8 8.00 0.28 0.79
N GLN A 9 6.79 0.83 0.91
CA GLN A 9 6.16 1.21 2.17
C GLN A 9 5.20 0.11 2.66
N TRP A 10 5.73 -1.11 2.78
CA TRP A 10 4.98 -2.28 3.24
C TRP A 10 5.29 -2.58 4.70
N ARG A 11 4.25 -2.87 5.47
CA ARG A 11 4.37 -3.42 6.81
C ARG A 11 4.62 -4.92 6.70
N ILE A 12 5.64 -5.37 7.42
CA ILE A 12 6.01 -6.77 7.53
C ILE A 12 5.54 -7.27 8.91
N GLY A 13 4.74 -8.33 8.90
CA GLY A 13 4.28 -9.06 10.07
C GLY A 13 5.19 -10.21 10.46
N GLY A 14 4.66 -11.16 11.24
CA GLY A 14 5.40 -12.36 11.63
C GLY A 14 5.85 -13.19 10.42
N MET A 15 6.99 -13.86 10.53
CA MET A 15 7.56 -14.75 9.50
C MET A 15 7.86 -14.06 8.14
N GLY A 16 7.97 -12.74 8.10
CA GLY A 16 8.30 -12.01 6.87
C GLY A 16 7.09 -11.71 5.98
N ASP A 17 5.88 -11.89 6.50
CA ASP A 17 4.64 -11.70 5.74
C ASP A 17 4.35 -10.23 5.50
N VAL A 18 4.06 -9.86 4.24
CA VAL A 18 3.51 -8.53 3.95
C VAL A 18 2.06 -8.50 4.42
N ILE A 19 1.73 -7.61 5.36
CA ILE A 19 0.40 -7.52 5.99
C ILE A 19 -0.40 -6.28 5.56
N GLY A 20 0.23 -5.33 4.87
CA GLY A 20 -0.45 -4.13 4.35
C GLY A 20 0.54 -2.98 4.10
N LEU A 21 0.04 -1.87 3.58
CA LEU A 21 0.76 -0.62 3.42
C LEU A 21 0.89 0.11 4.75
N ASP A 22 1.97 0.87 4.91
CA ASP A 22 2.08 1.81 6.03
C ASP A 22 1.25 3.08 5.73
N TYR A 23 0.08 3.19 6.35
CA TYR A 23 -0.79 4.35 6.19
C TYR A 23 -0.18 5.67 6.67
N THR A 24 0.83 5.65 7.53
CA THR A 24 1.56 6.87 7.90
C THR A 24 2.42 7.37 6.73
N ALA A 25 3.05 6.44 5.99
CA ALA A 25 3.76 6.74 4.75
C ALA A 25 2.80 7.16 3.62
N VAL A 26 1.59 6.60 3.57
CA VAL A 26 0.53 7.04 2.65
C VAL A 26 0.17 8.50 2.89
N ASP A 27 -0.06 8.92 4.14
CA ASP A 27 -0.33 10.32 4.45
C ASP A 27 0.86 11.22 4.11
N ALA A 28 2.09 10.78 4.37
CA ALA A 28 3.29 11.51 3.96
C ALA A 28 3.33 11.76 2.44
N VAL A 29 3.04 10.74 1.63
CA VAL A 29 2.97 10.86 0.17
C VAL A 29 1.82 11.78 -0.26
N PHE A 30 0.65 11.70 0.39
CA PHE A 30 -0.46 12.63 0.13
C PHE A 30 -0.07 14.09 0.40
N ARG A 31 0.67 14.34 1.48
CA ARG A 31 1.17 15.67 1.83
C ARG A 31 2.22 16.17 0.83
N ILE A 32 3.21 15.34 0.49
CA ILE A 32 4.27 15.68 -0.49
C ILE A 32 3.66 16.02 -1.85
N ARG A 33 2.68 15.24 -2.31
CA ARG A 33 2.01 15.42 -3.60
C ARG A 33 0.88 16.45 -3.57
N ARG A 34 0.60 17.07 -2.42
CA ARG A 34 -0.48 18.05 -2.22
C ARG A 34 -1.86 17.55 -2.71
N ILE A 35 -2.15 16.28 -2.45
CA ILE A 35 -3.41 15.64 -2.85
C ILE A 35 -4.56 16.25 -2.04
N LYS A 36 -5.56 16.79 -2.75
CA LYS A 36 -6.77 17.38 -2.15
C LYS A 36 -7.89 16.35 -1.97
N ASN A 37 -8.14 15.49 -2.97
CA ASN A 37 -9.17 14.46 -2.90
C ASN A 37 -8.64 13.15 -2.28
N ARG A 38 -8.29 13.20 -1.00
CA ARG A 38 -7.65 12.07 -0.31
C ARG A 38 -8.59 10.89 -0.14
N ALA A 39 -9.85 11.14 0.22
CA ALA A 39 -10.85 10.09 0.48
C ALA A 39 -11.03 9.16 -0.73
N SER A 40 -11.38 9.72 -1.89
CA SER A 40 -11.59 8.91 -3.10
C SER A 40 -10.33 8.17 -3.57
N LEU A 41 -9.15 8.78 -3.42
CA LEU A 41 -7.89 8.12 -3.76
C LEU A 41 -7.49 7.05 -2.75
N PHE A 42 -7.89 7.19 -1.50
CA PHE A 42 -7.65 6.21 -0.46
C PHE A 42 -8.49 4.95 -0.69
N ASP A 43 -9.76 5.08 -1.06
CA ASP A 43 -10.60 3.92 -1.42
C ASP A 43 -9.98 3.11 -2.57
N GLY A 44 -9.51 3.80 -3.61
CA GLY A 44 -8.80 3.15 -4.72
C GLY A 44 -7.47 2.53 -4.30
N LEU A 45 -6.77 3.14 -3.33
CA LEU A 45 -5.53 2.59 -2.78
C LEU A 45 -5.78 1.27 -2.05
N GLN A 46 -6.87 1.16 -1.30
CA GLN A 46 -7.23 -0.07 -0.57
C GLN A 46 -7.53 -1.23 -1.54
N VAL A 47 -8.20 -0.96 -2.66
CA VAL A 47 -8.43 -1.97 -3.71
C VAL A 47 -7.10 -2.48 -4.29
N MET A 48 -6.16 -1.57 -4.54
CA MET A 48 -4.83 -1.96 -5.04
C MET A 48 -4.00 -2.71 -3.99
N GLU A 49 -4.11 -2.32 -2.71
CA GLU A 49 -3.46 -3.01 -1.59
C GLU A 49 -3.96 -4.45 -1.49
N GLU A 50 -5.27 -4.69 -1.54
CA GLU A 50 -5.85 -6.03 -1.46
C GLU A 50 -5.34 -6.93 -2.60
N ALA A 51 -5.32 -6.42 -3.83
CA ALA A 51 -4.79 -7.13 -4.99
C ALA A 51 -3.29 -7.45 -4.84
N ALA A 52 -2.50 -6.51 -4.34
CA ALA A 52 -1.07 -6.73 -4.09
C ALA A 52 -0.82 -7.75 -2.98
N LEU A 53 -1.60 -7.71 -1.90
CA LEU A 53 -1.52 -8.71 -0.83
C LEU A 53 -1.86 -10.12 -1.33
N ALA A 54 -2.82 -10.26 -2.25
CA ALA A 54 -3.10 -11.52 -2.91
C ALA A 54 -1.90 -12.01 -3.74
N ALA A 55 -1.31 -11.13 -4.56
CA ALA A 55 -0.13 -11.45 -5.34
C ALA A 55 1.08 -11.85 -4.47
N PHE A 56 1.32 -11.17 -3.34
CA PHE A 56 2.38 -11.55 -2.40
C PHE A 56 2.16 -12.94 -1.80
N ARG A 57 0.92 -13.32 -1.50
CA ARG A 57 0.59 -14.66 -1.01
C ARG A 57 0.84 -15.73 -2.08
N GLU A 58 0.50 -15.45 -3.32
CA GLU A 58 0.73 -16.36 -4.45
C GLU A 58 2.22 -16.52 -4.80
N ALA A 59 3.01 -15.45 -4.68
CA ALA A 59 4.43 -15.45 -4.99
C ALA A 59 5.30 -16.15 -3.93
N LYS A 60 4.76 -16.44 -2.74
CA LYS A 60 5.49 -17.19 -1.73
C LYS A 60 5.67 -18.64 -2.20
N PRO A 61 6.90 -19.17 -2.22
CA PRO A 61 7.10 -20.59 -2.47
C PRO A 61 6.37 -21.40 -1.39
N LYS A 62 5.65 -22.44 -1.83
CA LYS A 62 4.99 -23.42 -0.93
C LYS A 62 6.01 -24.19 -0.11
#